data_AF-A0A402AFH5-F1
#
_entry.id   AF-A0A402AFH5-F1
#
_cell.length_a   1.000
_cell.length_b   1.000
_cell.length_c   1.000
_cell.angle_alpha   90.00
_cell.angle_beta   90.00
_cell.angle_gamma   90.00
#
_symmetry.space_group_name_H-M   'P 1'
#
loop_
_entity.id
_entity.type
_entity.pdbx_description
1 polymer ?
#
loop_
_entity_poly.entity_id
_entity_poly.type
_entity_poly.pdbx_seq_one_letter_code
_entity_poly.pdbx_strand_id
1 'polypeptide(L)'
;MKFLHFRQHLYPLLLVMLLMSLPVFALWSDGGAWLSGLSGSSALADSMQYQQVLPFMHRPYYGYRTIMQRTISFVDHDKPWYANDGVFVRFDGVSWRTSVYDCVARLSCYDGHNGYDMDLKFEPVLSVASGRVIRAGWYNAVNHNSSFGLWVAIDHGNGIVTSYGHLSSILVGDGDQIGAQWQIGTSGTTGASTGPHLHMSAYYLPDWRATDPFGWRGRMRDPNIVRDNYLWVDAPATRTAVPYLGGPRVYPGAILVDDSSRGWSSTGYWRKSVFGTDIGGSLHWTTTGEAYAMATWRPMIPADGYYEVGVYVDDTHATSSWVPYTVHSASPGNPAVQATHTIRVDESHIGIFNGPFGIVNTGTQWVSLGTYYFRRGTTGNVVLSNVTGELGTQVAADGVEFVPAAGGYNTPSSGAYIGGDLNVQP
;
A
#
# COMPACT_ATOMS: atom_id res chain seq x y z
N MET A 1 -48.24 -17.18 50.07
CA MET A 1 -46.94 -17.90 50.01
C MET A 1 -45.87 -16.82 49.91
N LYS A 2 -45.32 -16.20 50.97
CA LYS A 2 -44.56 -16.65 52.16
C LYS A 2 -43.15 -17.22 51.86
N PHE A 3 -42.15 -16.38 52.17
CA PHE A 3 -40.70 -16.59 52.45
C PHE A 3 -39.80 -17.14 51.32
N LEU A 4 -38.59 -16.65 51.01
CA LEU A 4 -37.40 -16.05 51.71
C LEU A 4 -36.28 -17.05 52.07
N HIS A 5 -35.12 -16.82 51.44
CA HIS A 5 -33.72 -16.86 51.97
C HIS A 5 -32.91 -18.16 52.20
N PHE A 6 -31.58 -17.98 52.00
CA PHE A 6 -30.41 -18.65 52.63
C PHE A 6 -30.02 -20.07 52.14
N ARG A 7 -28.74 -20.53 52.15
CA ARG A 7 -27.43 -19.89 52.50
C ARG A 7 -26.24 -20.57 51.78
N GLN A 8 -25.01 -20.15 52.12
CA GLN A 8 -23.71 -20.44 51.50
C GLN A 8 -22.91 -21.63 52.13
N HIS A 9 -21.86 -22.04 51.42
CA HIS A 9 -20.55 -22.59 51.87
C HIS A 9 -20.40 -24.02 52.45
N LEU A 10 -19.37 -24.72 51.96
CA LEU A 10 -18.37 -25.49 52.73
C LEU A 10 -17.08 -25.72 51.88
N TYR A 11 -15.91 -25.86 52.53
CA TYR A 11 -14.57 -26.04 51.93
C TYR A 11 -14.03 -27.51 52.15
N PRO A 12 -12.73 -27.85 52.38
CA PRO A 12 -11.88 -28.51 51.37
C PRO A 12 -11.09 -29.77 51.84
N LEU A 13 -10.48 -30.54 50.92
CA LEU A 13 -9.48 -31.61 51.17
C LEU A 13 -8.60 -31.80 49.91
N LEU A 14 -7.32 -32.19 49.93
CA LEU A 14 -6.34 -32.39 51.02
C LEU A 14 -4.89 -32.26 50.48
N LEU A 15 -3.94 -31.93 51.35
CA LEU A 15 -2.49 -31.88 51.16
C LEU A 15 -1.83 -33.28 51.19
N VAL A 16 -0.72 -33.49 50.45
CA VAL A 16 0.33 -34.47 50.82
C VAL A 16 1.71 -33.83 50.67
N MET A 17 2.52 -33.89 51.74
CA MET A 17 3.93 -33.52 51.78
C MET A 17 4.83 -34.75 51.55
N LEU A 18 6.05 -34.57 51.04
CA LEU A 18 7.25 -34.85 51.85
C LEU A 18 8.52 -34.15 51.33
N LEU A 19 9.43 -33.83 52.26
CA LEU A 19 10.77 -33.28 52.03
C LEU A 19 11.80 -34.40 51.82
N MET A 20 12.98 -34.08 51.25
CA MET A 20 14.27 -34.34 51.91
C MET A 20 15.47 -33.61 51.25
N SER A 21 16.63 -33.68 51.90
CA SER A 21 17.72 -32.68 51.88
C SER A 21 18.95 -33.01 51.01
N LEU A 22 19.80 -31.98 50.81
CA LEU A 22 21.12 -32.00 50.13
C LEU A 22 22.13 -33.00 50.75
N PRO A 23 23.20 -33.39 50.03
CA PRO A 23 24.46 -32.63 50.11
C PRO A 23 25.24 -32.45 48.78
N VAL A 24 26.29 -31.63 48.83
CA VAL A 24 27.22 -31.28 47.75
C VAL A 24 28.36 -32.30 47.64
N PHE A 25 28.74 -32.70 46.42
CA PHE A 25 30.11 -33.11 46.06
C PHE A 25 30.41 -32.78 44.59
N ALA A 26 31.65 -32.39 44.29
CA ALA A 26 32.14 -32.11 42.95
C ALA A 26 33.24 -33.12 42.57
N LEU A 27 33.30 -33.52 41.30
CA LEU A 27 34.47 -34.15 40.67
C LEU A 27 34.40 -33.98 39.13
N TRP A 28 35.56 -33.77 38.51
CA TRP A 28 35.76 -33.65 37.06
C TRP A 28 36.09 -35.03 36.44
N SER A 29 35.61 -35.30 35.22
CA SER A 29 36.44 -35.57 34.02
C SER A 29 35.66 -36.28 32.90
N ASP A 30 35.80 -35.75 31.68
CA ASP A 30 35.79 -36.38 30.35
C ASP A 30 34.74 -37.44 29.93
N GLY A 31 34.06 -37.17 28.80
CA GLY A 31 33.51 -38.25 27.96
C GLY A 31 32.25 -37.95 27.13
N GLY A 32 32.42 -37.35 25.94
CA GLY A 32 31.67 -37.77 24.73
C GLY A 32 30.16 -37.50 24.59
N ALA A 33 29.86 -36.39 23.88
CA ALA A 33 28.79 -36.25 22.88
C ALA A 33 27.29 -36.23 23.28
N TRP A 34 26.53 -35.50 22.45
CA TRP A 34 25.06 -35.39 22.37
C TRP A 34 24.33 -34.65 23.50
N LEU A 35 24.11 -33.33 23.30
CA LEU A 35 22.82 -32.64 23.49
C LEU A 35 22.91 -31.16 23.07
N SER A 36 23.03 -30.90 21.76
CA SER A 36 22.80 -29.56 21.19
C SER A 36 21.31 -29.42 20.83
N GLY A 37 20.49 -29.02 21.80
CA GLY A 37 19.04 -28.89 21.62
C GLY A 37 18.47 -27.70 22.38
N LEU A 38 17.68 -26.88 21.67
CA LEU A 38 16.81 -25.83 22.21
C LEU A 38 17.49 -24.54 22.74
N SER A 39 18.31 -23.92 21.92
CA SER A 39 18.45 -22.44 21.89
C SER A 39 17.94 -21.91 20.54
N GLY A 40 16.63 -22.04 20.32
CA GLY A 40 16.00 -21.89 19.00
C GLY A 40 14.70 -21.08 19.01
N SER A 41 14.62 -20.00 19.79
CA SER A 41 13.40 -19.17 19.88
C SER A 41 13.66 -17.74 20.41
N SER A 42 14.55 -16.99 19.76
CA SER A 42 14.74 -15.55 20.06
C SER A 42 15.33 -14.70 18.92
N ALA A 43 15.37 -15.20 17.68
CA ALA A 43 16.08 -14.54 16.55
C ALA A 43 15.17 -14.20 15.35
N LEU A 44 13.85 -14.19 15.52
CA LEU A 44 12.87 -13.90 14.45
C LEU A 44 11.90 -12.75 14.78
N ALA A 45 12.12 -12.01 15.88
CA ALA A 45 11.23 -10.93 16.33
C ALA A 45 11.92 -9.54 16.41
N ASP A 46 13.25 -9.46 16.24
CA ASP A 46 14.03 -8.25 16.56
C ASP A 46 14.89 -7.77 15.38
N SER A 47 14.26 -7.66 14.20
CA SER A 47 14.82 -6.96 13.04
C SER A 47 13.77 -6.47 12.02
N MET A 48 12.56 -6.10 12.46
CA MET A 48 11.80 -5.07 11.74
C MET A 48 12.46 -3.71 11.97
N GLN A 49 13.69 -3.55 11.49
CA GLN A 49 14.15 -2.23 11.08
C GLN A 49 13.21 -1.82 9.96
N TYR A 50 12.34 -0.85 10.21
CA TYR A 50 11.58 -0.18 9.17
C TYR A 50 12.58 0.40 8.17
N GLN A 51 12.81 -0.36 7.08
CA GLN A 51 13.55 0.10 5.93
C GLN A 51 12.87 1.38 5.44
N GLN A 52 13.66 2.30 4.88
CA GLN A 52 13.10 3.50 4.30
C GLN A 52 12.26 3.10 3.10
N VAL A 53 10.94 3.01 3.30
CA VAL A 53 9.98 2.66 2.25
C VAL A 53 10.12 3.72 1.16
N LEU A 54 10.45 3.30 -0.07
CA LEU A 54 10.48 4.24 -1.17
C LEU A 54 9.09 4.81 -1.40
N PRO A 55 8.97 6.06 -1.87
CA PRO A 55 7.68 6.58 -2.27
C PRO A 55 7.10 5.72 -3.40
N PHE A 56 5.86 5.28 -3.21
CA PHE A 56 5.18 4.27 -4.03
C PHE A 56 3.66 4.56 -4.18
N MET A 57 3.14 5.62 -3.55
CA MET A 57 1.73 6.02 -3.56
C MET A 57 1.43 7.04 -4.65
N HIS A 58 0.44 6.72 -5.47
CA HIS A 58 -0.20 7.54 -6.50
C HIS A 58 -1.53 8.12 -5.97
N ARG A 59 -2.11 9.11 -6.66
CA ARG A 59 -3.34 9.79 -6.19
C ARG A 59 -4.57 8.85 -6.27
N PRO A 60 -5.44 8.78 -5.24
CA PRO A 60 -6.57 7.85 -5.20
C PRO A 60 -7.79 8.31 -6.02
N TYR A 61 -7.62 9.13 -7.07
CA TYR A 61 -8.69 9.70 -7.87
C TYR A 61 -8.22 10.23 -9.23
N TYR A 62 -9.17 10.43 -10.14
CA TYR A 62 -8.95 11.04 -11.45
C TYR A 62 -8.89 12.58 -11.42
N GLY A 63 -8.19 13.16 -12.40
CA GLY A 63 -8.13 14.60 -12.66
C GLY A 63 -6.79 15.27 -12.31
N TYR A 64 -6.73 16.59 -12.45
CA TYR A 64 -5.49 17.38 -12.34
C TYR A 64 -5.24 18.01 -10.96
N ARG A 65 -6.20 17.95 -10.03
CA ARG A 65 -6.03 18.54 -8.69
C ARG A 65 -5.03 17.72 -7.87
N THR A 66 -4.21 18.43 -7.08
CA THR A 66 -3.28 17.81 -6.13
C THR A 66 -4.02 17.29 -4.90
N ILE A 67 -3.38 16.42 -4.11
CA ILE A 67 -3.99 15.94 -2.85
C ILE A 67 -4.31 17.16 -2.00
N MET A 68 -3.35 18.07 -1.80
CA MET A 68 -3.55 19.32 -1.05
C MET A 68 -4.66 20.26 -1.59
N GLN A 69 -5.05 20.13 -2.85
CA GLN A 69 -6.17 20.89 -3.47
C GLN A 69 -7.53 20.18 -3.35
N ARG A 70 -7.52 18.88 -3.01
CA ARG A 70 -8.71 18.08 -2.67
C ARG A 70 -8.88 17.91 -1.15
N THR A 71 -7.80 17.95 -0.37
CA THR A 71 -7.84 17.79 1.09
C THR A 71 -8.79 18.81 1.72
N ILE A 72 -9.70 18.31 2.56
CA ILE A 72 -10.63 19.07 3.41
C ILE A 72 -10.37 18.86 4.91
N SER A 73 -9.65 17.80 5.30
CA SER A 73 -9.09 17.56 6.63
C SER A 73 -7.76 16.79 6.56
N PHE A 74 -6.86 17.03 7.50
CA PHE A 74 -5.48 16.52 7.54
C PHE A 74 -5.28 15.45 8.61
N VAL A 75 -4.27 14.59 8.45
CA VAL A 75 -3.76 13.76 9.55
C VAL A 75 -3.25 14.66 10.67
N ASP A 76 -3.54 14.28 11.90
CA ASP A 76 -2.96 14.88 13.10
C ASP A 76 -1.60 14.25 13.42
N HIS A 77 -0.57 15.04 13.66
CA HIS A 77 0.74 14.53 14.05
C HIS A 77 0.93 14.37 15.57
N ASP A 78 0.14 14.99 16.45
CA ASP A 78 0.31 14.76 17.91
C ASP A 78 -0.29 13.40 18.28
N LYS A 79 -1.58 13.22 17.98
CA LYS A 79 -2.31 11.97 18.20
C LYS A 79 -3.19 11.63 16.99
N PRO A 80 -2.66 10.96 15.95
CA PRO A 80 -3.44 10.42 14.83
C PRO A 80 -4.32 9.20 15.20
N TRP A 81 -4.94 9.23 16.37
CA TRP A 81 -5.90 8.26 16.88
C TRP A 81 -6.90 9.01 17.76
N TYR A 82 -8.12 8.51 17.94
CA TYR A 82 -9.22 9.23 18.62
C TYR A 82 -9.02 9.51 20.14
N ALA A 83 -7.79 9.56 20.65
CA ALA A 83 -7.49 10.18 21.92
C ALA A 83 -7.70 11.69 21.83
N ASN A 84 -8.29 12.26 22.89
CA ASN A 84 -8.50 13.70 23.01
C ASN A 84 -7.42 14.28 23.93
N ASP A 85 -6.55 15.13 23.41
CA ASP A 85 -5.62 15.96 24.18
C ASP A 85 -5.87 17.47 24.01
N GLY A 86 -6.69 17.84 23.02
CA GLY A 86 -7.06 19.21 22.69
C GLY A 86 -6.05 19.96 21.81
N VAL A 87 -5.14 19.29 21.08
CA VAL A 87 -4.13 19.91 20.21
C VAL A 87 -3.99 19.15 18.87
N PHE A 88 -4.59 19.69 17.82
CA PHE A 88 -4.31 19.23 16.46
C PHE A 88 -2.99 19.81 15.93
N VAL A 89 -2.11 18.98 15.36
CA VAL A 89 -0.85 19.37 14.71
C VAL A 89 -0.80 18.89 13.27
N ARG A 90 -0.57 19.80 12.30
CA ARG A 90 -0.35 19.42 10.89
C ARG A 90 1.12 19.09 10.63
N PHE A 91 1.40 18.30 9.59
CA PHE A 91 2.73 17.93 9.07
C PHE A 91 3.78 19.06 8.96
N ASP A 92 3.40 20.33 8.85
CA ASP A 92 4.32 21.48 8.80
C ASP A 92 4.59 22.13 10.18
N GLY A 93 4.13 21.50 11.26
CA GLY A 93 4.29 21.95 12.64
C GLY A 93 3.41 23.12 13.06
N VAL A 94 2.40 23.49 12.24
CA VAL A 94 1.37 24.44 12.67
C VAL A 94 0.34 23.67 13.52
N SER A 95 -0.04 24.24 14.66
CA SER A 95 -0.90 23.59 15.66
C SER A 95 -2.05 24.47 16.15
N TRP A 96 -3.15 23.84 16.58
CA TRP A 96 -4.37 24.50 17.04
C TRP A 96 -4.92 23.80 18.28
N ARG A 97 -5.34 24.58 19.30
CA ARG A 97 -5.81 24.07 20.62
C ARG A 97 -7.31 23.76 20.70
N THR A 98 -7.97 23.69 19.55
CA THR A 98 -9.41 23.52 19.38
C THR A 98 -9.63 22.96 17.99
N SER A 99 -10.68 22.19 17.75
CA SER A 99 -11.10 21.89 16.38
C SER A 99 -11.44 23.18 15.65
N VAL A 100 -10.68 23.53 14.60
CA VAL A 100 -10.85 24.76 13.84
C VAL A 100 -11.39 24.44 12.46
N TYR A 101 -12.59 24.93 12.20
CA TYR A 101 -13.06 25.17 10.84
C TYR A 101 -12.35 26.44 10.34
N ASP A 102 -11.55 26.35 9.28
CA ASP A 102 -10.62 27.37 8.76
C ASP A 102 -9.16 27.33 9.30
N CYS A 103 -8.57 26.14 9.45
CA CYS A 103 -7.13 26.02 9.72
C CYS A 103 -6.24 26.52 8.53
N VAL A 104 -6.71 26.37 7.28
CA VAL A 104 -6.26 27.14 6.10
C VAL A 104 -7.43 27.27 5.12
N ALA A 105 -8.05 28.44 5.00
CA ALA A 105 -9.05 28.74 3.98
C ALA A 105 -10.19 27.69 3.84
N ARG A 106 -10.99 27.53 4.90
CA ARG A 106 -12.21 26.68 5.02
C ARG A 106 -12.00 25.17 5.13
N LEU A 107 -10.82 24.74 5.58
CA LEU A 107 -10.52 23.35 5.90
C LEU A 107 -10.90 23.02 7.34
N SER A 108 -11.39 21.81 7.58
CA SER A 108 -11.62 21.26 8.92
C SER A 108 -10.31 20.72 9.47
N CYS A 109 -9.94 21.08 10.68
CA CYS A 109 -8.84 20.44 11.41
C CYS A 109 -9.33 20.11 12.81
N TYR A 110 -9.20 18.85 13.22
CA TYR A 110 -9.67 18.36 14.52
C TYR A 110 -8.71 17.32 15.10
N ASP A 111 -8.62 17.32 16.42
CA ASP A 111 -7.81 16.40 17.22
C ASP A 111 -8.25 14.94 16.99
N GLY A 112 -7.30 14.02 16.89
CA GLY A 112 -7.54 12.59 16.74
C GLY A 112 -7.73 12.09 15.30
N HIS A 113 -7.51 12.94 14.28
CA HIS A 113 -7.75 12.55 12.90
C HIS A 113 -6.63 11.67 12.32
N ASN A 114 -6.98 10.42 11.99
CA ASN A 114 -6.05 9.36 11.60
C ASN A 114 -5.88 9.20 10.07
N GLY A 115 -6.33 10.18 9.27
CA GLY A 115 -6.30 10.12 7.81
C GLY A 115 -6.42 11.50 7.15
N TYR A 116 -6.52 11.49 5.83
CA TYR A 116 -6.79 12.65 4.99
C TYR A 116 -8.22 12.56 4.47
N ASP A 117 -9.04 13.56 4.79
CA ASP A 117 -10.35 13.72 4.14
C ASP A 117 -10.16 14.52 2.86
N MET A 118 -10.71 14.04 1.75
CA MET A 118 -10.59 14.65 0.43
C MET A 118 -11.97 14.86 -0.22
N ASP A 119 -12.18 16.05 -0.80
CA ASP A 119 -13.39 16.52 -1.47
C ASP A 119 -13.67 15.71 -2.76
N LEU A 120 -14.13 14.47 -2.57
CA LEU A 120 -14.59 13.52 -3.60
C LEU A 120 -16.07 13.22 -3.34
N LYS A 121 -16.97 13.63 -4.24
CA LYS A 121 -18.43 13.56 -4.00
C LYS A 121 -19.09 12.55 -4.92
N PHE A 122 -19.17 11.31 -4.47
CA PHE A 122 -19.63 10.19 -5.28
C PHE A 122 -18.76 10.00 -6.54
N GLU A 123 -17.48 10.36 -6.42
CA GLU A 123 -16.44 10.17 -7.44
C GLU A 123 -15.73 8.81 -7.28
N PRO A 124 -15.24 8.20 -8.38
CA PRO A 124 -14.37 7.04 -8.35
C PRO A 124 -13.20 7.16 -7.36
N VAL A 125 -12.93 6.08 -6.63
CA VAL A 125 -11.79 5.96 -5.71
C VAL A 125 -10.85 4.90 -6.23
N LEU A 126 -9.56 5.25 -6.31
CA LEU A 126 -8.50 4.41 -6.83
C LEU A 126 -7.58 3.90 -5.71
N SER A 127 -6.98 2.73 -5.88
CA SER A 127 -5.86 2.28 -5.04
C SER A 127 -4.68 3.25 -5.22
N VAL A 128 -4.06 3.69 -4.12
CA VAL A 128 -2.83 4.52 -4.24
C VAL A 128 -1.64 3.69 -4.72
N ALA A 129 -1.64 2.39 -4.49
CA ALA A 129 -0.55 1.50 -4.86
C ALA A 129 -1.08 0.08 -5.05
N SER A 130 -0.30 -0.75 -5.74
CA SER A 130 -0.58 -2.18 -5.86
C SER A 130 -0.64 -2.87 -4.49
N GLY A 131 -1.39 -3.95 -4.37
CA GLY A 131 -1.43 -4.73 -3.14
C GLY A 131 -2.52 -5.77 -3.08
N ARG A 132 -2.68 -6.36 -1.91
CA ARG A 132 -3.72 -7.32 -1.60
C ARG A 132 -4.83 -6.67 -0.79
N VAL A 133 -6.06 -6.77 -1.26
CA VAL A 133 -7.23 -6.35 -0.48
C VAL A 133 -7.34 -7.26 0.74
N ILE A 134 -7.23 -6.67 1.94
CA ILE A 134 -7.31 -7.39 3.22
C ILE A 134 -8.65 -7.18 3.93
N ARG A 135 -9.41 -6.12 3.57
CA ARG A 135 -10.80 -5.89 3.96
C ARG A 135 -11.54 -5.17 2.83
N ALA A 136 -12.77 -5.59 2.55
CA ALA A 136 -13.73 -4.92 1.67
C ALA A 136 -15.15 -5.15 2.20
N GLY A 137 -15.78 -4.13 2.78
CA GLY A 137 -17.14 -4.26 3.32
C GLY A 137 -17.53 -3.15 4.29
N TRP A 138 -18.45 -3.45 5.21
CA TRP A 138 -18.79 -2.53 6.30
C TRP A 138 -17.81 -2.68 7.47
N TYR A 139 -17.22 -1.58 7.93
CA TYR A 139 -16.32 -1.55 9.08
C TYR A 139 -16.96 -2.14 10.34
N ASN A 140 -18.21 -1.77 10.59
CA ASN A 140 -19.07 -2.37 11.59
C ASN A 140 -20.32 -2.91 10.89
N ALA A 141 -20.43 -4.24 10.80
CA ALA A 141 -21.53 -4.91 10.11
C ALA A 141 -22.91 -4.69 10.75
N VAL A 142 -22.98 -4.17 11.99
CA VAL A 142 -24.23 -3.89 12.72
C VAL A 142 -24.56 -2.39 12.73
N ASN A 143 -23.55 -1.52 12.86
CA ASN A 143 -23.73 -0.07 12.86
C ASN A 143 -22.99 0.61 11.69
N HIS A 144 -23.69 0.72 10.56
CA HIS A 144 -23.22 1.32 9.31
C HIS A 144 -22.91 2.83 9.42
N ASN A 145 -23.26 3.49 10.53
CA ASN A 145 -22.99 4.90 10.82
C ASN A 145 -21.76 5.12 11.73
N SER A 146 -20.89 4.11 11.89
CA SER A 146 -19.70 4.19 12.75
C SER A 146 -18.38 4.13 11.97
N SER A 147 -17.39 4.91 12.42
CA SER A 147 -16.02 4.96 11.88
C SER A 147 -16.01 5.06 10.34
N PHE A 148 -15.20 4.28 9.64
CA PHE A 148 -15.06 4.32 8.18
C PHE A 148 -16.33 3.97 7.37
N GLY A 149 -17.39 3.45 7.98
CA GLY A 149 -18.60 3.06 7.25
C GLY A 149 -18.34 1.91 6.29
N LEU A 150 -18.67 2.09 5.01
CA LEU A 150 -18.28 1.17 3.95
C LEU A 150 -16.83 1.50 3.53
N TRP A 151 -15.93 0.51 3.59
CA TRP A 151 -14.49 0.73 3.47
C TRP A 151 -13.75 -0.41 2.78
N VAL A 152 -12.58 -0.07 2.24
CA VAL A 152 -11.58 -1.01 1.71
C VAL A 152 -10.27 -0.79 2.45
N ALA A 153 -9.50 -1.85 2.72
CA ALA A 153 -8.11 -1.78 3.17
C ALA A 153 -7.21 -2.69 2.34
N ILE A 154 -6.03 -2.18 1.97
CA ILE A 154 -5.08 -2.82 1.06
C ILE A 154 -3.73 -2.94 1.77
N ASP A 155 -3.18 -4.15 1.86
CA ASP A 155 -1.81 -4.42 2.29
C ASP A 155 -0.88 -4.37 1.06
N HIS A 156 0.13 -3.50 1.12
CA HIS A 156 1.08 -3.27 0.05
C HIS A 156 2.33 -4.16 0.14
N GLY A 157 2.42 -5.05 1.14
CA GLY A 157 3.52 -6.02 1.31
C GLY A 157 4.86 -5.43 1.77
N ASN A 158 4.95 -4.09 1.88
CA ASN A 158 6.11 -3.34 2.36
C ASN A 158 5.97 -2.88 3.83
N GLY A 159 5.00 -3.44 4.55
CA GLY A 159 4.67 -3.04 5.93
C GLY A 159 3.73 -1.84 6.03
N ILE A 160 3.28 -1.27 4.91
CA ILE A 160 2.23 -0.25 4.85
C ILE A 160 0.89 -0.86 4.46
N VAL A 161 -0.17 -0.45 5.15
CA VAL A 161 -1.56 -0.61 4.73
C VAL A 161 -2.16 0.75 4.41
N THR A 162 -2.98 0.84 3.37
CA THR A 162 -3.88 1.99 3.17
C THR A 162 -5.34 1.59 3.33
N SER A 163 -6.16 2.52 3.84
CA SER A 163 -7.61 2.35 3.93
C SER A 163 -8.37 3.50 3.28
N TYR A 164 -9.56 3.19 2.79
CA TYR A 164 -10.43 4.07 1.99
C TYR A 164 -11.83 3.98 2.58
N GLY A 165 -12.24 5.00 3.33
CA GLY A 165 -13.50 5.04 4.06
C GLY A 165 -14.59 5.89 3.41
N HIS A 166 -15.77 5.84 4.01
CA HIS A 166 -17.00 6.56 3.68
C HIS A 166 -17.55 6.24 2.28
N LEU A 167 -17.17 5.11 1.68
CA LEU A 167 -17.55 4.73 0.33
C LEU A 167 -19.07 4.59 0.17
N SER A 168 -19.59 4.82 -1.03
CA SER A 168 -20.98 4.51 -1.40
C SER A 168 -21.12 3.14 -2.05
N SER A 169 -20.04 2.65 -2.69
CA SER A 169 -19.97 1.31 -3.28
C SER A 169 -18.53 0.80 -3.32
N ILE A 170 -18.37 -0.52 -3.29
CA ILE A 170 -17.09 -1.23 -3.42
C ILE A 170 -17.13 -2.06 -4.71
N LEU A 171 -15.97 -2.17 -5.39
CA LEU A 171 -15.79 -2.92 -6.64
C LEU A 171 -14.78 -4.08 -6.52
N VAL A 172 -14.21 -4.31 -5.34
CA VAL A 172 -13.19 -5.35 -5.06
C VAL A 172 -13.59 -6.22 -3.86
N GLY A 173 -13.04 -7.43 -3.75
CA GLY A 173 -13.31 -8.37 -2.67
C GLY A 173 -12.08 -8.72 -1.81
N ASP A 174 -12.32 -9.28 -0.64
CA ASP A 174 -11.27 -9.80 0.25
C ASP A 174 -10.36 -10.80 -0.48
N GLY A 175 -9.07 -10.49 -0.55
CA GLY A 175 -8.04 -11.34 -1.15
C GLY A 175 -7.67 -11.03 -2.59
N ASP A 176 -8.34 -10.09 -3.26
CA ASP A 176 -7.95 -9.64 -4.60
C ASP A 176 -6.53 -9.04 -4.61
N GLN A 177 -5.78 -9.32 -5.66
CA GLN A 177 -4.47 -8.74 -5.96
C GLN A 177 -4.64 -7.73 -7.11
N ILE A 178 -4.48 -6.45 -6.79
CA ILE A 178 -4.75 -5.33 -7.70
C ILE A 178 -3.51 -4.45 -7.89
N GLY A 179 -3.38 -3.85 -9.06
CA GLY A 179 -2.36 -2.83 -9.34
C GLY A 179 -2.64 -1.51 -8.62
N ALA A 180 -1.72 -0.56 -8.77
CA ALA A 180 -1.97 0.83 -8.43
C ALA A 180 -3.03 1.44 -9.36
N GLN A 181 -3.67 2.52 -8.91
CA GLN A 181 -4.67 3.28 -9.67
C GLN A 181 -5.92 2.48 -10.09
N TRP A 182 -6.10 1.27 -9.57
CA TRP A 182 -7.26 0.42 -9.79
C TRP A 182 -8.51 1.03 -9.13
N GLN A 183 -9.65 1.12 -9.83
CA GLN A 183 -10.88 1.61 -9.21
C GLN A 183 -11.46 0.60 -8.21
N ILE A 184 -11.27 0.86 -6.92
CA ILE A 184 -11.71 0.00 -5.81
C ILE A 184 -13.14 0.28 -5.35
N GLY A 185 -13.72 1.42 -5.73
CA GLY A 185 -15.04 1.82 -5.28
C GLY A 185 -15.43 3.22 -5.73
N THR A 186 -16.43 3.77 -5.04
CA THR A 186 -16.93 5.14 -5.22
C THR A 186 -17.01 5.80 -3.85
N SER A 187 -16.52 7.03 -3.73
CA SER A 187 -16.62 7.85 -2.51
C SER A 187 -18.09 8.11 -2.12
N GLY A 188 -18.32 8.62 -0.91
CA GLY A 188 -19.68 8.73 -0.38
C GLY A 188 -19.72 9.39 0.98
N THR A 189 -20.73 9.01 1.79
CA THR A 189 -20.99 9.62 3.10
C THR A 189 -21.44 8.58 4.14
N THR A 190 -21.02 7.32 3.98
CA THR A 190 -21.33 6.24 4.94
C THR A 190 -20.47 6.33 6.19
N GLY A 191 -20.82 5.66 7.29
CA GLY A 191 -20.04 5.69 8.52
C GLY A 191 -20.21 6.98 9.33
N ALA A 192 -19.19 7.34 10.10
CA ALA A 192 -19.14 8.56 10.90
C ALA A 192 -18.73 9.77 10.04
N SER A 193 -19.54 10.08 9.02
CA SER A 193 -19.29 11.15 8.07
C SER A 193 -20.32 12.28 8.17
N THR A 194 -19.88 13.53 8.03
CA THR A 194 -20.73 14.74 8.04
C THR A 194 -21.17 15.19 6.65
N GLY A 195 -20.71 14.54 5.58
CA GLY A 195 -21.08 14.82 4.20
C GLY A 195 -20.13 14.15 3.20
N PRO A 196 -20.44 14.17 1.88
CA PRO A 196 -19.70 13.36 0.91
C PRO A 196 -18.21 13.71 0.77
N HIS A 197 -17.33 12.73 1.01
CA HIS A 197 -15.88 12.81 0.86
C HIS A 197 -15.24 11.40 0.75
N LEU A 198 -13.93 11.34 0.53
CA LEU A 198 -13.10 10.16 0.75
C LEU A 198 -12.22 10.40 1.99
N HIS A 199 -12.28 9.51 2.97
CA HIS A 199 -11.28 9.44 4.04
C HIS A 199 -10.22 8.41 3.65
N MET A 200 -8.96 8.81 3.54
CA MET A 200 -7.83 7.92 3.24
C MET A 200 -6.81 7.92 4.37
N SER A 201 -6.45 6.75 4.87
CA SER A 201 -5.44 6.59 5.93
C SER A 201 -4.26 5.77 5.42
N ALA A 202 -3.08 5.99 5.99
CA ALA A 202 -1.91 5.12 5.83
C ALA A 202 -1.46 4.63 7.21
N TYR A 203 -1.10 3.35 7.31
CA TYR A 203 -0.73 2.70 8.56
C TYR A 203 0.54 1.87 8.41
N TYR A 204 1.40 1.89 9.43
CA TYR A 204 2.44 0.87 9.59
C TYR A 204 1.90 -0.36 10.33
N LEU A 205 2.15 -1.53 9.75
CA LEU A 205 1.96 -2.84 10.37
C LEU A 205 3.10 -3.18 11.34
N PRO A 206 2.89 -4.12 12.30
CA PRO A 206 1.66 -4.89 12.53
C PRO A 206 0.58 -4.14 13.33
N ASP A 207 0.95 -3.05 14.00
CA ASP A 207 0.13 -2.38 15.02
C ASP A 207 -0.95 -1.43 14.47
N TRP A 208 -1.06 -1.28 13.13
CA TRP A 208 -1.93 -0.29 12.47
C TRP A 208 -1.73 1.14 12.98
N ARG A 209 -0.46 1.56 13.16
CA ARG A 209 -0.15 2.91 13.63
C ARG A 209 -0.28 3.89 12.49
N ALA A 210 -1.16 4.88 12.64
CA ALA A 210 -1.40 5.89 11.63
C ALA A 210 -0.14 6.73 11.37
N THR A 211 0.16 6.94 10.09
CA THR A 211 1.26 7.79 9.62
C THR A 211 0.72 8.79 8.61
N ASP A 212 1.31 9.98 8.59
CA ASP A 212 1.10 10.89 7.48
C ASP A 212 1.93 10.39 6.27
N PRO A 213 1.35 10.20 5.08
CA PRO A 213 2.12 9.86 3.88
C PRO A 213 2.93 11.06 3.30
N PHE A 214 2.77 12.28 3.82
CA PHE A 214 3.37 13.52 3.30
C PHE A 214 4.73 13.92 3.88
N GLY A 215 5.22 13.23 4.91
CA GLY A 215 6.47 13.59 5.55
C GLY A 215 6.35 14.82 6.45
N TRP A 216 6.96 14.74 7.62
CA TRP A 216 7.07 15.82 8.58
C TRP A 216 8.02 16.90 8.07
N ARG A 217 7.52 18.13 8.06
CA ARG A 217 8.18 19.34 7.54
C ARG A 217 8.28 20.44 8.60
N GLY A 218 7.75 20.20 9.80
CA GLY A 218 7.87 21.10 10.93
C GLY A 218 9.32 21.24 11.43
N ARG A 219 9.60 22.36 12.12
CA ARG A 219 10.95 22.67 12.65
C ARG A 219 11.30 21.96 13.95
N MET A 220 10.30 21.45 14.66
CA MET A 220 10.48 20.62 15.85
C MET A 220 10.62 19.14 15.44
N ARG A 221 10.98 18.26 16.39
CA ARG A 221 10.83 16.82 16.19
C ARG A 221 9.35 16.54 15.87
N ASP A 222 9.09 15.64 14.93
CA ASP A 222 7.75 15.11 14.69
C ASP A 222 7.14 14.63 16.03
N PRO A 223 5.96 15.13 16.44
CA PRO A 223 5.30 14.64 17.64
C PRO A 223 4.71 13.23 17.43
N ASN A 224 4.57 12.76 16.19
CA ASN A 224 4.07 11.42 15.91
C ASN A 224 5.04 10.37 16.51
N ILE A 225 4.46 9.33 17.09
CA ILE A 225 5.19 8.21 17.69
C ILE A 225 5.77 7.30 16.59
N VAL A 226 5.19 7.34 15.39
CA VAL A 226 5.63 6.57 14.22
C VAL A 226 6.69 7.34 13.43
N ARG A 227 7.66 6.62 12.85
CA ARG A 227 8.68 7.23 11.99
C ARG A 227 8.06 7.61 10.65
N ASP A 228 8.06 8.90 10.36
CA ASP A 228 7.56 9.42 9.09
C ASP A 228 8.44 9.04 7.88
N ASN A 229 7.81 8.86 6.73
CA ASN A 229 8.42 8.71 5.42
C ASN A 229 7.54 9.42 4.37
N TYR A 230 8.17 10.04 3.36
CA TYR A 230 7.43 10.51 2.19
C TYR A 230 7.01 9.32 1.34
N LEU A 231 5.70 9.03 1.27
CA LEU A 231 5.19 7.83 0.60
C LEU A 231 4.72 8.08 -0.84
N TRP A 232 4.59 9.34 -1.28
CA TRP A 232 4.08 9.68 -2.62
C TRP A 232 5.16 9.65 -3.71
N VAL A 233 4.91 8.96 -4.82
CA VAL A 233 5.87 8.87 -5.95
C VAL A 233 6.26 10.23 -6.53
N ASP A 234 5.25 11.08 -6.69
CA ASP A 234 5.37 12.44 -7.15
C ASP A 234 5.27 13.41 -5.97
N ALA A 235 5.15 14.71 -6.26
CA ALA A 235 4.99 15.75 -5.23
C ALA A 235 3.53 16.24 -5.03
N PRO A 236 2.49 15.40 -4.81
CA PRO A 236 1.11 15.88 -4.63
C PRO A 236 0.89 16.77 -3.39
N ALA A 237 1.95 16.92 -2.58
CA ALA A 237 2.09 17.84 -1.46
C ALA A 237 2.10 19.32 -1.85
N THR A 238 2.25 19.66 -3.14
CA THR A 238 2.32 21.06 -3.55
C THR A 238 0.93 21.70 -3.71
N ARG A 239 0.80 22.98 -3.33
CA ARG A 239 -0.39 23.80 -3.62
C ARG A 239 -0.48 24.23 -5.09
N THR A 240 0.66 24.30 -5.78
CA THR A 240 0.71 24.36 -7.24
C THR A 240 0.09 23.10 -7.82
N ALA A 241 -0.64 23.21 -8.94
CA ALA A 241 -1.04 22.03 -9.70
C ALA A 241 0.20 21.17 -9.99
N VAL A 242 0.17 19.90 -9.59
CA VAL A 242 1.23 18.94 -9.92
C VAL A 242 1.17 18.74 -11.43
N PRO A 243 2.31 18.64 -12.12
CA PRO A 243 2.33 18.23 -13.51
C PRO A 243 1.50 16.97 -13.71
N TYR A 244 0.95 16.84 -14.91
CA TYR A 244 0.34 15.61 -15.38
C TYR A 244 1.31 14.42 -15.14
N LEU A 245 0.88 13.43 -14.36
CA LEU A 245 1.68 12.26 -13.96
C LEU A 245 1.86 11.22 -15.08
N GLY A 246 1.23 11.48 -16.21
CA GLY A 246 1.32 10.64 -17.37
C GLY A 246 2.42 11.04 -18.35
N GLY A 247 2.48 10.31 -19.46
CA GLY A 247 3.48 10.48 -20.50
C GLY A 247 4.74 9.63 -20.27
N PRO A 248 5.63 9.54 -21.28
CA PRO A 248 6.66 8.50 -21.39
C PRO A 248 7.89 8.71 -20.49
N ARG A 249 7.74 9.34 -19.32
CA ARG A 249 8.85 9.63 -18.39
C ARG A 249 9.12 8.45 -17.48
N VAL A 250 10.18 7.71 -17.80
CA VAL A 250 10.75 6.61 -17.00
C VAL A 250 11.42 7.15 -15.72
N TYR A 251 11.38 6.39 -14.62
CA TYR A 251 12.07 6.79 -13.39
C TYR A 251 13.60 6.91 -13.57
N PRO A 252 14.22 7.95 -12.98
CA PRO A 252 15.68 8.08 -12.98
C PRO A 252 16.39 6.87 -12.37
N GLY A 253 17.17 6.17 -13.20
CA GLY A 253 17.93 4.98 -12.77
C GLY A 253 17.14 3.67 -12.81
N ALA A 254 15.90 3.66 -13.30
CA ALA A 254 15.17 2.43 -13.55
C ALA A 254 15.77 1.65 -14.73
N ILE A 255 15.61 0.33 -14.69
CA ILE A 255 15.91 -0.54 -15.84
C ILE A 255 14.66 -0.58 -16.70
N LEU A 256 14.71 0.05 -17.86
CA LEU A 256 13.61 -0.01 -18.84
C LEU A 256 13.76 -1.24 -19.75
N VAL A 257 12.65 -1.92 -19.98
CA VAL A 257 12.46 -2.84 -21.10
C VAL A 257 11.27 -2.34 -21.91
N ASP A 258 11.55 -1.91 -23.13
CA ASP A 258 10.58 -1.34 -24.06
C ASP A 258 10.17 -2.35 -25.16
N ASP A 259 9.06 -2.12 -25.86
CA ASP A 259 8.49 -3.02 -26.90
C ASP A 259 9.46 -3.32 -28.06
N SER A 260 10.43 -2.44 -28.29
CA SER A 260 11.45 -2.53 -29.33
C SER A 260 12.80 -3.01 -28.79
N SER A 261 12.92 -3.19 -27.48
CA SER A 261 14.17 -3.53 -26.80
C SER A 261 14.48 -5.03 -26.82
N ARG A 262 15.77 -5.36 -26.75
CA ARG A 262 16.29 -6.75 -26.70
C ARG A 262 15.70 -7.62 -25.57
N GLY A 263 15.20 -7.01 -24.49
CA GLY A 263 14.57 -7.72 -23.38
C GLY A 263 13.11 -8.14 -23.64
N TRP A 264 12.48 -7.62 -24.70
CA TRP A 264 11.09 -7.91 -25.05
C TRP A 264 10.96 -9.12 -25.97
N SER A 265 9.82 -9.81 -25.87
CA SER A 265 9.37 -10.84 -26.82
C SER A 265 7.86 -11.03 -26.71
N SER A 266 7.20 -11.45 -27.78
CA SER A 266 5.80 -11.84 -27.74
C SER A 266 5.52 -13.24 -28.32
N THR A 267 4.36 -13.78 -27.96
CA THR A 267 3.76 -14.99 -28.56
C THR A 267 2.30 -14.68 -28.93
N GLY A 268 1.75 -15.45 -29.87
CA GLY A 268 0.43 -15.18 -30.44
C GLY A 268 0.47 -14.08 -31.51
N TYR A 269 -0.70 -13.53 -31.85
CA TYR A 269 -0.81 -12.44 -32.82
C TYR A 269 -0.89 -11.08 -32.12
N TRP A 270 0.02 -10.19 -32.48
CA TRP A 270 0.08 -8.81 -32.04
C TRP A 270 0.14 -7.89 -33.25
N ARG A 271 -0.62 -6.81 -33.21
CA ARG A 271 -0.52 -5.67 -34.12
C ARG A 271 0.47 -4.67 -33.51
N LYS A 272 1.05 -3.81 -34.34
CA LYS A 272 1.93 -2.72 -33.88
C LYS A 272 1.31 -1.37 -34.23
N SER A 273 1.29 -0.46 -33.26
CA SER A 273 1.00 0.96 -33.45
C SER A 273 2.29 1.77 -33.31
N VAL A 274 2.25 3.05 -33.73
CA VAL A 274 3.37 3.97 -33.69
C VAL A 274 2.84 5.36 -33.33
N PHE A 275 2.83 5.71 -32.04
CA PHE A 275 2.51 7.05 -31.56
C PHE A 275 3.70 7.65 -30.80
N GLY A 276 3.82 8.98 -30.85
CA GLY A 276 4.92 9.70 -30.18
C GLY A 276 4.78 9.81 -28.65
N THR A 277 3.69 9.27 -28.10
CA THR A 277 3.39 9.14 -26.67
C THR A 277 3.86 7.81 -26.09
N ASP A 278 4.00 6.78 -26.92
CA ASP A 278 4.47 5.45 -26.56
C ASP A 278 5.94 5.50 -26.07
N ILE A 279 6.34 4.57 -25.19
CA ILE A 279 7.76 4.30 -24.96
C ILE A 279 8.36 3.79 -26.28
N GLY A 280 9.61 4.17 -26.56
CA GLY A 280 10.27 3.85 -27.83
C GLY A 280 9.63 4.47 -29.09
N GLY A 281 8.46 5.13 -28.97
CA GLY A 281 7.63 5.60 -30.07
C GLY A 281 6.75 4.52 -30.71
N SER A 282 6.51 3.39 -30.04
CA SER A 282 5.57 2.38 -30.51
C SER A 282 5.07 1.41 -29.43
N LEU A 283 3.86 0.89 -29.61
CA LEU A 283 3.32 -0.22 -28.80
C LEU A 283 2.88 -1.42 -29.65
N HIS A 284 2.76 -2.59 -29.03
CA HIS A 284 2.04 -3.73 -29.57
C HIS A 284 0.65 -3.86 -28.92
N TRP A 285 -0.38 -4.24 -29.68
CA TRP A 285 -1.71 -4.49 -29.15
C TRP A 285 -2.39 -5.72 -29.76
N THR A 286 -3.37 -6.27 -29.04
CA THR A 286 -4.19 -7.39 -29.52
C THR A 286 -5.60 -7.34 -28.93
N THR A 287 -6.54 -8.09 -29.53
CA THR A 287 -7.92 -8.16 -29.05
C THR A 287 -8.10 -9.36 -28.10
N THR A 288 -8.88 -9.19 -27.04
CA THR A 288 -9.25 -10.26 -26.12
C THR A 288 -10.31 -11.16 -26.76
N GLY A 289 -10.21 -12.48 -26.54
CA GLY A 289 -11.04 -13.48 -27.22
C GLY A 289 -10.57 -13.86 -28.63
N GLU A 290 -9.51 -13.24 -29.17
CA GLU A 290 -8.73 -13.81 -30.27
C GLU A 290 -7.84 -14.98 -29.77
N ALA A 291 -6.94 -15.48 -30.62
CA ALA A 291 -5.99 -16.51 -30.23
C ALA A 291 -5.12 -16.08 -29.03
N TYR A 292 -4.71 -17.04 -28.21
CA TYR A 292 -3.89 -16.81 -27.03
C TYR A 292 -2.59 -16.06 -27.38
N ALA A 293 -2.35 -14.96 -26.69
CA ALA A 293 -1.21 -14.09 -26.90
C ALA A 293 -0.59 -13.64 -25.57
N MET A 294 0.72 -13.48 -25.57
CA MET A 294 1.49 -12.95 -24.44
C MET A 294 2.55 -11.95 -24.91
N ALA A 295 2.83 -10.95 -24.09
CA ALA A 295 4.02 -10.11 -24.20
C ALA A 295 4.88 -10.32 -22.96
N THR A 296 6.21 -10.31 -23.10
CA THR A 296 7.15 -10.60 -22.00
C THR A 296 8.35 -9.67 -22.01
N TRP A 297 8.62 -9.06 -20.86
CA TRP A 297 9.72 -8.13 -20.64
C TRP A 297 10.73 -8.72 -19.67
N ARG A 298 12.00 -8.85 -20.10
CA ARG A 298 13.10 -9.47 -19.35
C ARG A 298 14.21 -8.43 -19.05
N PRO A 299 14.22 -7.81 -17.86
CA PRO A 299 15.27 -6.86 -17.47
C PRO A 299 16.63 -7.53 -17.28
N MET A 300 17.70 -6.76 -17.49
CA MET A 300 19.04 -7.12 -17.01
C MET A 300 19.27 -6.50 -15.64
N ILE A 301 18.87 -7.23 -14.59
CA ILE A 301 18.96 -6.78 -13.19
C ILE A 301 20.45 -6.62 -12.77
N PRO A 302 20.91 -5.42 -12.38
CA PRO A 302 22.33 -5.12 -12.12
C PRO A 302 22.83 -5.56 -10.74
N ALA A 303 21.93 -5.68 -9.75
CA ALA A 303 22.24 -6.04 -8.37
C ALA A 303 21.10 -6.87 -7.76
N ASP A 304 21.41 -7.68 -6.75
CA ASP A 304 20.39 -8.36 -5.93
C ASP A 304 19.66 -7.30 -5.08
N GLY A 305 18.33 -7.31 -5.06
CA GLY A 305 17.56 -6.32 -4.30
C GLY A 305 16.08 -6.30 -4.64
N TYR A 306 15.34 -5.44 -3.93
CA TYR A 306 13.95 -5.14 -4.26
C TYR A 306 13.87 -4.11 -5.38
N TYR A 307 12.89 -4.26 -6.26
CA TYR A 307 12.59 -3.34 -7.35
C TYR A 307 11.08 -3.10 -7.39
N GLU A 308 10.67 -1.83 -7.48
CA GLU A 308 9.32 -1.46 -7.86
C GLU A 308 9.15 -1.71 -9.36
N VAL A 309 8.06 -2.36 -9.76
CA VAL A 309 7.79 -2.75 -11.13
C VAL A 309 6.64 -1.91 -11.67
N GLY A 310 6.91 -1.06 -12.66
CA GLY A 310 5.91 -0.25 -13.36
C GLY A 310 5.65 -0.80 -14.77
N VAL A 311 4.40 -0.78 -15.21
CA VAL A 311 4.01 -1.02 -16.61
C VAL A 311 3.47 0.27 -17.21
N TYR A 312 3.86 0.58 -18.45
CA TYR A 312 3.32 1.73 -19.15
C TYR A 312 2.02 1.33 -19.85
N VAL A 313 0.94 2.02 -19.52
CA VAL A 313 -0.36 1.88 -20.17
C VAL A 313 -0.60 3.13 -21.01
N ASP A 314 -0.68 2.93 -22.32
CA ASP A 314 -0.99 3.97 -23.31
C ASP A 314 -2.49 4.29 -23.36
N ASP A 315 -2.86 5.42 -23.99
CA ASP A 315 -4.26 5.82 -24.20
C ASP A 315 -4.89 5.31 -25.50
N THR A 316 -4.12 4.54 -26.29
CA THR A 316 -4.59 3.83 -27.47
C THR A 316 -4.53 2.31 -27.27
N HIS A 317 -5.57 1.62 -27.73
CA HIS A 317 -5.69 0.15 -27.71
C HIS A 317 -5.67 -0.54 -26.33
N ALA A 318 -5.76 0.22 -25.24
CA ALA A 318 -5.83 -0.28 -23.86
C ALA A 318 -7.28 -0.09 -23.36
N THR A 319 -8.13 -1.12 -23.48
CA THR A 319 -9.60 -1.01 -23.23
C THR A 319 -10.20 -2.16 -22.43
N SER A 320 -9.37 -3.09 -21.95
CA SER A 320 -9.76 -4.16 -21.04
C SER A 320 -9.63 -3.69 -19.58
N SER A 321 -10.61 -4.01 -18.74
CA SER A 321 -10.61 -3.62 -17.33
C SER A 321 -9.89 -4.61 -16.41
N TRP A 322 -9.42 -5.75 -16.94
CA TRP A 322 -9.00 -6.91 -16.13
C TRP A 322 -7.75 -7.60 -16.69
N VAL A 323 -6.73 -6.83 -17.06
CA VAL A 323 -5.54 -7.34 -17.74
C VAL A 323 -4.58 -8.03 -16.76
N PRO A 324 -4.28 -9.34 -16.93
CA PRO A 324 -3.37 -10.06 -16.05
C PRO A 324 -1.91 -9.81 -16.42
N TYR A 325 -1.18 -9.18 -15.52
CA TYR A 325 0.27 -9.07 -15.52
C TYR A 325 0.86 -10.04 -14.51
N THR A 326 1.74 -10.93 -14.96
CA THR A 326 2.43 -11.90 -14.10
C THR A 326 3.89 -11.49 -13.91
N VAL A 327 4.28 -11.17 -12.68
CA VAL A 327 5.66 -10.88 -12.28
C VAL A 327 6.31 -12.16 -11.79
N HIS A 328 7.34 -12.60 -12.50
CA HIS A 328 8.23 -13.68 -12.12
C HIS A 328 9.49 -13.09 -11.46
N SER A 329 9.56 -13.20 -10.14
CA SER A 329 10.59 -12.63 -9.26
C SER A 329 11.38 -13.75 -8.56
N ALA A 330 12.26 -13.40 -7.61
CA ALA A 330 12.97 -14.35 -6.75
C ALA A 330 12.50 -14.23 -5.31
N SER A 331 12.48 -15.33 -4.55
CA SER A 331 12.15 -15.28 -3.12
C SER A 331 13.29 -14.59 -2.33
N PRO A 332 13.02 -13.54 -1.53
CA PRO A 332 14.07 -12.80 -0.82
C PRO A 332 14.90 -13.68 0.13
N GLY A 333 14.23 -14.59 0.86
CA GLY A 333 14.87 -15.53 1.79
C GLY A 333 15.48 -16.76 1.12
N ASN A 334 15.20 -17.00 -0.18
CA ASN A 334 15.83 -18.06 -0.96
C ASN A 334 15.89 -17.66 -2.45
N PRO A 335 16.89 -16.85 -2.87
CA PRO A 335 16.98 -16.32 -4.24
C PRO A 335 17.29 -17.36 -5.35
N ALA A 336 17.29 -18.65 -5.01
CA ALA A 336 17.29 -19.75 -5.98
C ALA A 336 15.86 -20.21 -6.36
N VAL A 337 14.84 -19.81 -5.59
CA VAL A 337 13.42 -20.11 -5.84
C VAL A 337 12.77 -18.94 -6.54
N GLN A 338 12.13 -19.21 -7.68
CA GLN A 338 11.28 -18.25 -8.38
C GLN A 338 9.97 -18.05 -7.60
N ALA A 339 9.58 -16.80 -7.40
CA ALA A 339 8.25 -16.43 -6.96
C ALA A 339 7.44 -15.91 -8.16
N THR A 340 6.13 -16.12 -8.14
CA THR A 340 5.23 -15.76 -9.23
C THR A 340 4.01 -15.06 -8.64
N HIS A 341 3.73 -13.86 -9.13
CA HIS A 341 2.65 -13.00 -8.67
C HIS A 341 1.82 -12.58 -9.87
N THR A 342 0.49 -12.68 -9.82
CA THR A 342 -0.38 -12.20 -10.90
C THR A 342 -1.23 -11.05 -10.38
N ILE A 343 -1.00 -9.88 -10.97
CA ILE A 343 -1.62 -8.60 -10.64
C ILE A 343 -2.57 -8.28 -11.79
N ARG A 344 -3.73 -7.71 -11.48
CA ARG A 344 -4.64 -7.18 -12.51
C ARG A 344 -4.47 -5.67 -12.63
N VAL A 345 -4.44 -5.20 -13.87
CA VAL A 345 -4.43 -3.77 -14.24
C VAL A 345 -5.70 -3.46 -15.03
N ASP A 346 -6.34 -2.34 -14.69
CA ASP A 346 -7.50 -1.80 -15.38
C ASP A 346 -6.99 -0.79 -16.41
N GLU A 347 -6.76 -1.27 -17.63
CA GLU A 347 -6.32 -0.42 -18.74
C GLU A 347 -7.45 0.49 -19.24
N SER A 348 -8.71 0.07 -19.07
CA SER A 348 -9.91 0.75 -19.60
C SER A 348 -10.20 2.14 -19.02
N HIS A 349 -9.58 2.48 -17.88
CA HIS A 349 -9.65 3.80 -17.24
C HIS A 349 -8.30 4.55 -17.22
N ILE A 350 -7.34 4.08 -18.01
CA ILE A 350 -6.16 4.84 -18.42
C ILE A 350 -6.48 5.49 -19.78
N GLY A 351 -6.00 6.70 -20.03
CA GLY A 351 -6.27 7.39 -21.27
C GLY A 351 -7.55 8.23 -21.30
N ILE A 352 -8.20 8.27 -22.48
CA ILE A 352 -9.46 8.96 -22.72
C ILE A 352 -10.63 7.96 -22.64
N PHE A 353 -11.47 8.11 -21.62
CA PHE A 353 -12.60 7.20 -21.38
C PHE A 353 -13.88 7.95 -20.98
N ASN A 354 -15.03 7.28 -21.10
CA ASN A 354 -16.32 7.79 -20.65
C ASN A 354 -16.50 7.51 -19.15
N GLY A 355 -16.08 8.44 -18.30
CA GLY A 355 -16.30 8.36 -16.86
C GLY A 355 -17.73 8.77 -16.44
N PRO A 356 -18.07 8.60 -15.15
CA PRO A 356 -19.41 8.89 -14.61
C PRO A 356 -19.82 10.38 -14.69
N PHE A 357 -18.87 11.28 -14.99
CA PHE A 357 -19.11 12.73 -15.14
C PHE A 357 -18.82 13.23 -16.57
N GLY A 358 -18.79 12.33 -17.56
CA GLY A 358 -18.44 12.62 -18.95
C GLY A 358 -17.04 12.13 -19.32
N ILE A 359 -16.50 12.64 -20.43
CA ILE A 359 -15.18 12.23 -20.92
C ILE A 359 -14.11 12.66 -19.92
N VAL A 360 -13.37 11.69 -19.39
CA VAL A 360 -12.19 11.88 -18.55
C VAL A 360 -10.97 11.58 -19.40
N ASN A 361 -9.93 12.40 -19.28
CA ASN A 361 -8.61 12.11 -19.83
C ASN A 361 -7.61 12.02 -18.67
N THR A 362 -7.24 10.80 -18.29
CA THR A 362 -6.08 10.51 -17.42
C THR A 362 -4.80 10.35 -18.22
N GLY A 363 -4.95 10.07 -19.53
CA GLY A 363 -3.90 9.88 -20.52
C GLY A 363 -2.97 8.71 -20.19
N THR A 364 -1.93 8.53 -21.00
CA THR A 364 -0.90 7.48 -20.82
C THR A 364 -0.22 7.60 -19.46
N GLN A 365 0.08 6.50 -18.74
CA GLN A 365 0.86 6.58 -17.49
C GLN A 365 1.53 5.26 -17.06
N TRP A 366 2.49 5.38 -16.15
CA TRP A 366 3.11 4.24 -15.45
C TRP A 366 2.22 3.76 -14.31
N VAL A 367 1.79 2.50 -14.38
CA VAL A 367 1.00 1.81 -13.37
C VAL A 367 1.89 0.85 -12.58
N SER A 368 1.97 1.02 -11.26
CA SER A 368 2.69 0.12 -10.37
C SER A 368 2.01 -1.26 -10.30
N LEU A 369 2.79 -2.30 -10.57
CA LEU A 369 2.50 -3.69 -10.23
C LEU A 369 2.98 -4.06 -8.82
N GLY A 370 3.90 -3.29 -8.24
CA GLY A 370 4.41 -3.46 -6.88
C GLY A 370 5.89 -3.79 -6.76
N THR A 371 6.32 -3.95 -5.50
CA THR A 371 7.72 -4.17 -5.16
C THR A 371 8.06 -5.66 -5.07
N TYR A 372 9.02 -6.13 -5.86
CA TYR A 372 9.43 -7.53 -5.91
C TYR A 372 10.95 -7.68 -5.77
N TYR A 373 11.40 -8.78 -5.18
CA TYR A 373 12.83 -9.05 -5.07
C TYR A 373 13.35 -9.72 -6.34
N PHE A 374 14.40 -9.15 -6.93
CA PHE A 374 15.10 -9.69 -8.08
C PHE A 374 16.56 -9.97 -7.73
N ARG A 375 17.12 -10.96 -8.42
CA ARG A 375 18.52 -11.34 -8.29
C ARG A 375 19.29 -10.92 -9.54
N ARG A 376 20.50 -10.41 -9.36
CA ARG A 376 21.42 -9.97 -10.41
C ARG A 376 21.56 -11.03 -11.50
N GLY A 377 21.38 -10.61 -12.76
CA GLY A 377 21.55 -11.47 -13.92
C GLY A 377 20.55 -12.64 -14.04
N THR A 378 19.48 -12.67 -13.24
CA THR A 378 18.42 -13.68 -13.41
C THR A 378 17.43 -13.29 -14.52
N THR A 379 16.73 -14.28 -15.05
CA THR A 379 15.64 -14.11 -16.02
C THR A 379 14.30 -13.81 -15.34
N GLY A 380 14.32 -13.01 -14.25
CA GLY A 380 13.09 -12.42 -13.73
C GLY A 380 12.41 -11.61 -14.83
N ASN A 381 11.08 -11.62 -14.89
CA ASN A 381 10.35 -11.06 -16.03
C ASN A 381 8.91 -10.71 -15.68
N VAL A 382 8.32 -9.83 -16.48
CA VAL A 382 6.90 -9.47 -16.44
C VAL A 382 6.22 -10.01 -17.69
N VAL A 383 5.01 -10.54 -17.54
CA VAL A 383 4.26 -11.15 -18.64
C VAL A 383 2.82 -10.66 -18.66
N LEU A 384 2.40 -10.01 -19.75
CA LEU A 384 1.00 -9.66 -20.02
C LEU A 384 0.36 -10.80 -20.82
N SER A 385 -0.88 -11.19 -20.51
CA SER A 385 -1.67 -12.12 -21.32
C SER A 385 -3.04 -11.54 -21.73
N ASN A 386 -3.48 -11.79 -22.97
CA ASN A 386 -4.80 -11.34 -23.45
C ASN A 386 -6.01 -12.15 -22.89
N VAL A 387 -5.78 -13.02 -21.90
CA VAL A 387 -6.84 -13.80 -21.22
C VAL A 387 -7.39 -13.01 -20.04
N THR A 388 -8.13 -11.96 -20.34
CA THR A 388 -8.71 -11.04 -19.35
C THR A 388 -10.08 -11.51 -18.85
N GLY A 389 -10.77 -12.34 -19.65
CA GLY A 389 -12.16 -12.76 -19.39
C GLY A 389 -13.20 -11.85 -20.07
N GLU A 390 -12.78 -10.71 -20.61
CA GLU A 390 -13.59 -9.83 -21.45
C GLU A 390 -13.43 -10.24 -22.93
N LEU A 391 -14.47 -10.03 -23.76
CA LEU A 391 -14.45 -10.38 -25.18
C LEU A 391 -14.54 -9.12 -26.04
N GLY A 392 -13.64 -8.98 -27.02
CA GLY A 392 -13.65 -7.87 -27.96
C GLY A 392 -13.03 -6.56 -27.43
N THR A 393 -12.59 -6.53 -26.17
CA THR A 393 -11.72 -5.47 -25.64
C THR A 393 -10.31 -5.59 -26.20
N GLN A 394 -9.49 -4.56 -26.05
CA GLN A 394 -8.10 -4.54 -26.50
C GLN A 394 -7.14 -4.42 -25.30
N VAL A 395 -5.96 -5.02 -25.42
CA VAL A 395 -4.86 -4.90 -24.45
C VAL A 395 -3.61 -4.36 -25.15
N ALA A 396 -2.87 -3.48 -24.47
CA ALA A 396 -1.67 -2.83 -25.00
C ALA A 396 -0.40 -3.28 -24.25
N ALA A 397 0.68 -3.48 -25.00
CA ALA A 397 1.97 -3.94 -24.53
C ALA A 397 3.06 -2.99 -25.05
N ASP A 398 3.55 -2.14 -24.15
CA ASP A 398 4.58 -1.13 -24.44
C ASP A 398 5.82 -1.33 -23.52
N GLY A 399 6.03 -0.46 -22.53
CA GLY A 399 7.20 -0.46 -21.66
C GLY A 399 6.97 -1.06 -20.27
N VAL A 400 8.02 -1.63 -19.70
CA VAL A 400 8.09 -2.05 -18.29
C VAL A 400 9.37 -1.53 -17.66
N GLU A 401 9.25 -0.87 -16.52
CA GLU A 401 10.38 -0.34 -15.75
C GLU A 401 10.57 -1.09 -14.43
N PHE A 402 11.82 -1.22 -14.02
CA PHE A 402 12.22 -1.84 -12.76
C PHE A 402 13.05 -0.81 -11.98
N VAL A 403 12.43 -0.14 -11.02
CA VAL A 403 13.03 0.94 -10.23
C VAL A 403 13.67 0.35 -8.97
N PRO A 404 14.98 0.51 -8.71
CA PRO A 404 15.60 -0.04 -7.51
C PRO A 404 14.99 0.50 -6.22
N ALA A 405 14.39 -0.36 -5.40
CA ALA A 405 13.93 0.02 -4.06
C ALA A 405 15.15 0.18 -3.14
N ALA A 406 15.26 1.33 -2.47
CA ALA A 406 16.55 1.81 -1.98
C ALA A 406 17.20 0.92 -0.90
N GLY A 407 18.29 0.27 -1.30
CA GLY A 407 19.39 -0.16 -0.43
C GLY A 407 20.59 0.80 -0.45
N GLY A 408 20.41 2.07 -0.86
CA GLY A 408 21.53 3.02 -0.93
C GLY A 408 21.24 4.40 -1.52
N TYR A 409 20.83 5.35 -0.67
CA TYR A 409 21.14 6.78 -0.82
C TYR A 409 21.44 7.37 0.57
N ASN A 410 22.30 8.40 0.63
CA ASN A 410 22.98 8.81 1.86
C ASN A 410 22.06 9.41 2.94
N THR A 411 22.31 9.04 4.20
CA THR A 411 21.64 9.57 5.39
C THR A 411 22.25 10.90 5.87
N PRO A 412 21.42 11.86 6.30
CA PRO A 412 21.83 12.89 7.26
C PRO A 412 21.55 12.45 8.71
N SER A 413 22.63 12.06 9.40
CA SER A 413 22.89 12.10 10.85
C SER A 413 21.78 12.34 11.91
N SER A 414 21.79 11.46 12.92
CA SER A 414 21.52 11.69 14.37
C SER A 414 20.08 11.99 14.85
N GLY A 415 19.61 11.45 15.99
CA GLY A 415 20.22 10.46 16.90
C GLY A 415 19.40 10.19 18.18
N ALA A 416 19.81 9.15 18.93
CA ALA A 416 19.44 8.78 20.31
C ALA A 416 17.96 8.48 20.67
N TYR A 417 17.71 7.24 21.10
CA TYR A 417 16.47 6.74 21.70
C TYR A 417 16.48 6.81 23.23
N ILE A 418 15.36 7.25 23.84
CA ILE A 418 14.72 6.77 25.09
C ILE A 418 13.21 7.08 24.94
N GLY A 419 12.21 6.28 25.34
CA GLY A 419 12.22 4.91 25.87
C GLY A 419 11.25 4.71 27.06
N GLY A 420 10.01 4.25 26.81
CA GLY A 420 9.03 3.99 27.89
C GLY A 420 7.60 3.67 27.41
N ASP A 421 7.20 2.40 27.59
CA ASP A 421 5.88 1.77 27.73
C ASP A 421 4.63 2.16 26.89
N LEU A 422 3.99 1.10 26.38
CA LEU A 422 2.79 1.07 25.55
C LEU A 422 1.52 0.86 26.39
N ASN A 423 0.41 1.49 25.98
CA ASN A 423 -0.95 0.97 26.19
C ASN A 423 -1.86 1.51 25.08
N VAL A 424 -2.36 0.61 24.22
CA VAL A 424 -3.28 0.94 23.11
C VAL A 424 -4.56 0.10 23.27
N GLN A 425 -5.63 0.74 23.71
CA GLN A 425 -7.03 0.27 23.74
C GLN A 425 -7.95 1.48 23.96
N PRO A 426 -9.20 1.44 23.47
CA PRO A 426 -9.65 1.21 22.09
C PRO A 426 -9.75 2.52 21.26
#